data_AF-X0YK55-F1
#
_entry.id   AF-X0YK55-F1
#
_cell.length_a   1.000
_cell.length_b   1.000
_cell.length_c   1.000
_cell.angle_alpha   90.00
_cell.angle_beta   90.00
_cell.angle_gamma   90.00
#
_symmetry.space_group_name_H-M   'P 1'
#
loop_
_entity.id
_entity.type
_entity.pdbx_description
1 polymer ?
#
loop_
_entity_poly.entity_id
_entity_poly.type
_entity_poly.pdbx_seq_one_letter_code
_entity_poly.pdbx_strand_id
1 'polypeptide(L)'
;MPIHEIRESIEQDKITLDGNGFAIIQKVINLRENMSHKMLQCDAFLDNPLPTANNSAKFTTELLVTPTPVIYTDMIIDGFTSRAPSAAVENTLFKQTSIFIRGASAPPTEEFPNRFISARPTFTWYMPKLYITLFVHGDANDVINDYAISVYCAIEAKKVSLIQV
;
A
#
# COMPACT_ATOMS: atom_id res chain seq x y z
N MET A 1 -21.83 0.16 -16.42
CA MET A 1 -21.26 -0.14 -15.09
C MET A 1 -20.48 1.08 -14.67
N PRO A 2 -20.80 1.75 -13.56
CA PRO A 2 -20.10 2.95 -13.17
C PRO A 2 -18.70 2.60 -12.66
N ILE A 3 -17.69 3.25 -13.24
CA ILE A 3 -16.32 3.23 -12.71
C ILE A 3 -16.24 4.30 -11.62
N HIS A 4 -15.62 3.96 -10.50
CA HIS A 4 -15.37 4.87 -9.40
C HIS A 4 -13.87 5.10 -9.28
N GLU A 5 -13.47 6.35 -9.48
CA GLU A 5 -12.10 6.78 -9.25
C GLU A 5 -11.93 7.17 -7.79
N ILE A 6 -10.87 6.67 -7.18
CA ILE A 6 -10.47 6.97 -5.82
C ILE A 6 -9.07 7.56 -5.90
N ARG A 7 -8.87 8.69 -5.22
CA ARG A 7 -7.59 9.39 -5.12
C ARG A 7 -7.36 9.67 -3.65
N GLU A 8 -6.38 9.00 -3.08
CA GLU A 8 -6.08 9.07 -1.65
C GLU A 8 -4.60 9.20 -1.44
N SER A 9 -4.19 9.90 -0.39
CA SER A 9 -2.80 10.00 0.02
C SER A 9 -2.56 9.47 1.42
N ILE A 10 -1.32 9.02 1.65
CA ILE A 10 -0.69 8.92 2.96
C ILE A 10 0.39 10.00 2.99
N GLU A 11 0.10 11.06 3.73
CA GLU A 11 0.97 12.22 3.89
C GLU A 11 1.17 12.46 5.39
N GLN A 12 2.42 12.47 5.83
CA GLN A 12 2.81 12.62 7.23
C GLN A 12 4.09 13.43 7.32
N ASP A 13 4.04 14.55 8.04
CA ASP A 13 5.23 15.34 8.38
C ASP A 13 6.24 14.50 9.16
N LYS A 14 5.75 13.60 10.03
CA LYS A 14 6.57 12.73 10.88
C LYS A 14 5.91 11.38 11.10
N ILE A 15 6.67 10.31 10.86
CA ILE A 15 6.34 8.93 11.21
C ILE A 15 7.37 8.45 12.23
N THR A 16 6.93 8.22 13.46
CA THR A 16 7.79 7.68 14.52
C THR A 16 7.76 6.17 14.50
N LEU A 17 8.92 5.54 14.39
CA LEU A 17 9.07 4.10 14.43
C LEU A 17 9.10 3.60 15.87
N ASP A 18 8.65 2.37 16.09
CA ASP A 18 8.70 1.73 17.40
C ASP A 18 10.13 1.29 17.79
N GLY A 19 10.26 0.63 18.94
CA GLY A 19 11.54 0.11 19.43
C GLY A 19 12.17 -0.99 18.55
N ASN A 20 11.45 -1.52 17.57
CA ASN A 20 11.94 -2.46 16.57
C ASN A 20 12.21 -1.78 15.21
N GLY A 21 12.02 -0.47 15.12
CA GLY A 21 12.21 0.28 13.88
C GLY A 21 11.07 0.07 12.88
N PHE A 22 9.84 -0.07 13.39
CA PHE A 22 8.67 -0.40 12.57
C PHE A 22 7.49 0.54 12.84
N ALA A 23 6.74 0.86 11.78
CA ALA A 23 5.46 1.56 11.88
C ALA A 23 4.49 1.07 10.79
N ILE A 24 3.19 1.15 11.10
CA ILE A 24 2.11 0.84 10.15
C ILE A 24 1.16 2.03 10.11
N ILE A 25 0.89 2.52 8.90
CA ILE A 25 -0.13 3.53 8.64
C ILE A 25 -1.18 2.91 7.73
N GLN A 26 -2.44 2.99 8.14
CA GLN A 26 -3.53 2.36 7.39
C GLN A 26 -4.68 3.35 7.19
N LYS A 27 -5.10 3.50 5.93
CA LYS A 27 -6.28 4.26 5.54
C LYS A 27 -7.36 3.31 5.06
N VAL A 28 -8.59 3.54 5.50
CA VAL A 28 -9.76 2.73 5.13
C VAL A 28 -10.69 3.58 4.27
N ILE A 29 -11.04 3.08 3.09
CA ILE A 29 -11.95 3.72 2.16
C ILE A 29 -13.22 2.87 2.09
N ASN A 30 -14.36 3.49 2.34
CA ASN A 30 -15.65 2.81 2.24
C ASN A 30 -16.09 2.75 0.77
N LEU A 31 -16.38 1.54 0.29
CA LEU A 31 -16.96 1.30 -1.02
C LEU A 31 -18.49 1.17 -0.90
N ARG A 32 -19.18 1.19 -2.03
CA ARG A 32 -20.64 1.01 -2.05
C ARG A 32 -21.02 -0.41 -1.63
N GLU A 33 -21.86 -0.51 -0.61
CA GLU A 33 -22.40 -1.77 -0.12
C GLU A 33 -23.29 -2.49 -1.15
N ASN A 34 -23.48 -3.79 -0.97
CA ASN A 34 -24.32 -4.65 -1.82
C ASN A 34 -23.90 -4.63 -3.31
N MET A 35 -22.61 -4.39 -3.56
CA MET A 35 -22.01 -4.43 -4.88
C MET A 35 -20.82 -5.39 -4.89
N SER A 36 -20.54 -5.96 -6.05
CA SER A 36 -19.27 -6.59 -6.34
C SER A 36 -18.32 -5.54 -6.88
N HIS A 37 -17.07 -5.60 -6.47
CA HIS A 37 -16.01 -4.67 -6.81
C HIS A 37 -14.90 -5.38 -7.58
N LYS A 38 -14.34 -4.68 -8.56
CA LYS A 38 -13.20 -5.16 -9.34
C LYS A 38 -12.23 -4.00 -9.61
N MET A 39 -10.94 -4.23 -9.35
CA MET A 39 -9.88 -3.25 -9.59
C MET A 39 -9.56 -3.26 -11.08
N LEU A 40 -9.78 -2.12 -11.74
CA LEU A 40 -9.43 -1.95 -13.15
C LEU A 40 -7.99 -1.44 -13.29
N GLN A 41 -7.61 -0.52 -12.42
CA GLN A 41 -6.29 0.10 -12.38
C GLN A 41 -5.97 0.54 -10.97
N CYS A 42 -4.71 0.38 -10.57
CA CYS A 42 -4.17 0.96 -9.36
C CYS A 42 -2.78 1.51 -9.69
N ASP A 43 -2.46 2.69 -9.19
CA ASP A 43 -1.15 3.30 -9.32
C ASP A 43 -0.80 4.02 -8.02
N ALA A 44 0.50 4.10 -7.73
CA ALA A 44 1.02 4.86 -6.61
C ALA A 44 2.10 5.82 -7.11
N PHE A 45 2.10 7.02 -6.57
CA PHE A 45 3.01 8.10 -6.93
C PHE A 45 3.66 8.64 -5.65
N LEU A 46 4.99 8.58 -5.59
CA LEU A 46 5.77 9.17 -4.50
C LEU A 46 5.80 10.69 -4.69
N ASP A 47 4.91 11.40 -4.01
CA ASP A 47 4.81 12.86 -4.06
C ASP A 47 6.07 13.53 -3.50
N ASN A 48 6.64 12.96 -2.43
CA ASN A 48 8.00 13.26 -2.01
C ASN A 48 8.91 12.04 -2.23
N PRO A 49 9.73 12.02 -3.30
CA PRO A 49 10.65 10.92 -3.56
C PRO A 49 11.86 10.90 -2.62
N LEU A 50 12.07 11.96 -1.82
CA LEU A 50 13.21 12.08 -0.91
C LEU A 50 12.78 12.42 0.53
N PRO A 51 11.96 11.58 1.19
CA PRO A 51 11.76 11.70 2.63
C PRO A 51 13.08 11.43 3.35
N THR A 52 13.24 11.99 4.55
CA THR A 52 14.47 11.85 5.33
C THR A 52 14.24 11.06 6.60
N ALA A 53 15.25 10.32 7.05
CA ALA A 53 15.26 9.66 8.34
C ALA A 53 16.28 10.34 9.24
N ASN A 54 15.98 10.56 10.53
CA ASN A 54 16.90 11.25 11.43
C ASN A 54 18.17 10.44 11.66
N ASN A 55 18.02 9.17 12.01
CA ASN A 55 19.14 8.30 12.40
C ASN A 55 19.53 7.32 11.29
N SER A 56 18.55 6.74 10.61
CA SER A 56 18.78 5.65 9.67
C SER A 56 19.55 6.13 8.44
N ALA A 57 20.55 5.35 8.02
CA ALA A 57 21.21 5.51 6.72
C ALA A 57 20.31 5.07 5.57
N LYS A 58 19.33 4.19 5.85
CA LYS A 58 18.33 3.71 4.91
C LYS A 58 17.02 3.40 5.64
N PHE A 59 15.89 3.48 4.95
CA PHE A 59 14.61 2.97 5.43
C PHE A 59 13.84 2.37 4.25
N THR A 60 12.97 1.40 4.52
CA THR A 60 12.20 0.68 3.50
C THR A 60 10.71 0.87 3.75
N THR A 61 9.93 1.05 2.69
CA THR A 61 8.47 1.09 2.80
C THR A 61 7.81 0.06 1.90
N GLU A 62 6.77 -0.60 2.41
CA GLU A 62 5.88 -1.47 1.62
C GLU A 62 4.46 -0.90 1.63
N LEU A 63 3.95 -0.45 0.48
CA LEU A 63 2.58 0.00 0.28
C LEU A 63 1.74 -1.17 -0.25
N LEU A 64 0.58 -1.43 0.35
CA LEU A 64 -0.38 -2.44 -0.10
C LEU A 64 -1.77 -1.84 -0.25
N VAL A 65 -2.46 -2.24 -1.32
CA VAL A 65 -3.89 -1.99 -1.51
C VAL A 65 -4.61 -3.33 -1.48
N THR A 66 -5.57 -3.47 -0.56
CA THR A 66 -6.25 -4.74 -0.29
C THR A 66 -7.74 -4.52 0.08
N PRO A 67 -8.64 -5.48 -0.17
CA PRO A 67 -10.03 -5.40 0.26
C PRO A 67 -10.23 -5.85 1.72
N THR A 68 -9.19 -6.40 2.36
CA THR A 68 -9.19 -6.90 3.74
C THR A 68 -8.01 -6.32 4.52
N PRO A 69 -8.11 -6.13 5.84
CA PRO A 69 -6.96 -5.76 6.66
C PRO A 69 -5.78 -6.71 6.45
N VAL A 70 -4.57 -6.17 6.53
CA VAL A 70 -3.33 -6.92 6.30
C VAL A 70 -2.63 -7.20 7.63
N ILE A 71 -2.10 -8.40 7.78
CA ILE A 71 -1.21 -8.79 8.88
C ILE A 71 0.19 -8.99 8.30
N TYR A 72 1.20 -8.45 8.98
CA TYR A 72 2.60 -8.66 8.59
C TYR A 72 3.05 -10.10 8.86
N THR A 73 4.19 -10.46 8.30
CA THR A 73 4.80 -11.78 8.44
C THR A 73 6.13 -11.68 9.19
N ASP A 74 6.59 -12.78 9.80
CA ASP A 74 7.89 -12.80 10.49
C ASP A 74 9.10 -12.84 9.55
N MET A 75 8.89 -12.69 8.24
CA MET A 75 9.98 -12.68 7.26
C MET A 75 10.73 -11.36 7.25
N ILE A 76 12.02 -11.45 6.88
CA ILE A 76 12.92 -10.29 6.82
C ILE A 76 12.82 -9.59 5.46
N ILE A 77 12.87 -8.26 5.46
CA ILE A 77 13.02 -7.40 4.28
C ILE A 77 14.10 -6.35 4.54
N ASP A 78 15.09 -6.24 3.66
CA ASP A 78 16.19 -5.27 3.77
C ASP A 78 16.95 -5.30 5.14
N GLY A 79 16.92 -6.45 5.82
CA GLY A 79 17.50 -6.63 7.17
C GLY A 79 16.54 -6.33 8.34
N PHE A 80 15.33 -5.86 8.07
CA PHE A 80 14.27 -5.59 9.05
C PHE A 80 13.27 -6.76 9.13
N THR A 81 12.72 -7.03 10.31
CA THR A 81 11.66 -8.02 10.50
C THR A 81 10.29 -7.46 10.15
N SER A 82 9.23 -8.28 10.24
CA SER A 82 7.83 -7.85 10.16
C SER A 82 7.40 -7.34 8.77
N ARG A 83 7.89 -7.95 7.69
CA ARG A 83 7.54 -7.52 6.32
C ARG A 83 6.08 -7.76 5.97
N ALA A 84 5.56 -6.97 5.03
CA ALA A 84 4.23 -7.14 4.48
C ALA A 84 4.08 -8.47 3.71
N PRO A 85 2.87 -9.05 3.63
CA PRO A 85 2.66 -10.34 2.99
C PRO A 85 3.02 -10.33 1.50
N SER A 86 3.15 -11.53 0.95
CA SER A 86 3.45 -11.74 -0.47
C SER A 86 2.39 -11.10 -1.37
N ALA A 87 2.83 -10.54 -2.49
CA ALA A 87 1.94 -10.06 -3.55
C ALA A 87 1.09 -11.18 -4.17
N ALA A 88 1.48 -12.45 -3.99
CA ALA A 88 0.73 -13.62 -4.43
C ALA A 88 -0.47 -13.97 -3.54
N VAL A 89 -0.64 -13.31 -2.39
CA VAL A 89 -1.86 -13.47 -1.58
C VAL A 89 -3.04 -12.95 -2.39
N GLU A 90 -4.11 -13.74 -2.48
CA GLU A 90 -5.26 -13.50 -3.38
C GLU A 90 -5.89 -12.11 -3.20
N ASN A 91 -5.85 -11.57 -1.99
CA ASN A 91 -6.42 -10.26 -1.67
C ASN A 91 -5.49 -9.08 -1.97
N THR A 92 -4.28 -9.29 -2.47
CA THR A 92 -3.37 -8.20 -2.83
C THR A 92 -3.72 -7.63 -4.21
N LEU A 93 -4.27 -6.42 -4.23
CA LEU A 93 -4.65 -5.72 -5.46
C LEU A 93 -3.49 -4.92 -6.04
N PHE A 94 -2.66 -4.36 -5.16
CA PHE A 94 -1.45 -3.63 -5.49
C PHE A 94 -0.45 -3.77 -4.35
N LYS A 95 0.84 -3.89 -4.68
CA LYS A 95 1.95 -3.83 -3.74
C LYS A 95 3.10 -3.03 -4.35
N GLN A 96 3.67 -2.11 -3.60
CA GLN A 96 4.89 -1.39 -3.97
C GLN A 96 5.89 -1.48 -2.82
N THR A 97 7.16 -1.76 -3.13
CA THR A 97 8.27 -1.68 -2.18
C THR A 97 9.23 -0.59 -2.64
N SER A 98 9.61 0.32 -1.74
CA SER A 98 10.55 1.40 -2.02
C SER A 98 11.65 1.41 -0.96
N ILE A 99 12.92 1.47 -1.38
CA ILE A 99 14.08 1.53 -0.48
C ILE A 99 14.69 2.92 -0.58
N PHE A 100 14.71 3.65 0.52
CA PHE A 100 15.27 5.00 0.60
C PHE A 100 16.66 4.94 1.20
N ILE A 101 17.63 5.51 0.51
CA ILE A 101 19.04 5.54 0.94
C ILE A 101 19.45 7.00 1.10
N ARG A 102 20.04 7.35 2.24
CA ARG A 102 20.50 8.70 2.54
C ARG A 102 21.50 9.17 1.48
N GLY A 103 21.19 10.29 0.82
CA GLY A 103 22.03 10.88 -0.23
C GLY A 103 21.82 10.30 -1.64
N ALA A 104 20.91 9.34 -1.82
CA ALA A 104 20.48 8.91 -3.15
C ALA A 104 19.50 9.92 -3.77
N SER A 105 19.40 9.95 -5.10
CA SER A 105 18.54 10.89 -5.84
C SER A 105 17.09 10.41 -6.01
N ALA A 106 16.85 9.11 -5.94
CA ALA A 106 15.52 8.50 -5.96
C ALA A 106 15.57 7.09 -5.35
N PRO A 107 14.48 6.62 -4.72
CA PRO A 107 14.41 5.26 -4.18
C PRO A 107 14.19 4.25 -5.32
N PRO A 108 14.98 3.17 -5.41
CA PRO A 108 14.57 2.01 -6.20
C PRO A 108 13.20 1.52 -5.71
N THR A 109 12.30 1.27 -6.66
CA THR A 109 10.92 0.91 -6.40
C THR A 109 10.53 -0.30 -7.24
N GLU A 110 9.92 -1.29 -6.60
CA GLU A 110 9.38 -2.50 -7.22
C GLU A 110 7.87 -2.55 -6.99
N GLU A 111 7.10 -2.83 -8.03
CA GLU A 111 5.64 -2.80 -7.96
C GLU A 111 4.99 -4.06 -8.56
N PHE A 112 3.86 -4.45 -7.96
CA PHE A 112 3.02 -5.54 -8.41
C PHE A 112 1.54 -5.08 -8.39
N PRO A 113 0.79 -5.28 -9.49
CA PRO A 113 1.26 -5.68 -10.81
C PRO A 113 2.24 -4.65 -11.39
N ASN A 114 3.24 -5.11 -12.15
CA ASN A 114 4.21 -4.22 -12.78
C ASN A 114 3.55 -3.44 -13.93
N ARG A 115 3.77 -2.12 -14.04
CA ARG A 115 3.26 -1.26 -15.13
C ARG A 115 3.50 -1.81 -16.55
N PHE A 116 4.61 -2.52 -16.79
CA PHE A 116 4.93 -3.08 -18.12
C PHE A 116 4.03 -4.25 -18.50
N ILE A 117 3.58 -5.00 -17.51
CA ILE A 117 2.68 -6.13 -17.73
C ILE A 117 1.28 -5.57 -17.45
N SER A 118 0.48 -5.36 -18.50
CA SER A 118 -0.93 -4.97 -18.37
C SER A 118 -1.80 -6.10 -17.76
N ALA A 119 -1.22 -6.97 -16.93
CA ALA A 119 -1.88 -7.98 -16.13
C ALA A 119 -2.65 -7.28 -15.02
N ARG A 120 -3.95 -7.15 -15.23
CA ARG A 120 -4.88 -6.60 -14.26
C ARG A 120 -5.33 -7.72 -13.33
N PRO A 121 -5.43 -7.49 -12.01
CA PRO A 121 -6.09 -8.43 -11.13
C PRO A 121 -7.51 -8.66 -11.65
N THR A 122 -7.85 -9.90 -12.01
CA THR A 122 -9.15 -10.22 -12.59
C THR A 122 -10.19 -10.60 -11.53
N PHE A 123 -9.77 -10.77 -10.28
CA PHE A 123 -10.63 -11.21 -9.21
C PHE A 123 -11.59 -10.10 -8.76
N THR A 124 -12.74 -10.53 -8.27
CA THR A 124 -13.84 -9.69 -7.81
C THR A 124 -14.01 -9.90 -6.32
N TRP A 125 -14.19 -8.83 -5.55
CA TRP A 125 -14.47 -8.91 -4.12
C TRP A 125 -15.80 -8.25 -3.77
N TYR A 126 -16.34 -8.58 -2.59
CA TYR A 126 -17.66 -8.12 -2.15
C TYR A 126 -17.62 -7.28 -0.88
N MET A 127 -16.46 -7.20 -0.24
CA MET A 127 -16.27 -6.41 0.97
C MET A 127 -16.36 -4.91 0.63
N PRO A 128 -17.21 -4.11 1.31
CA PRO A 128 -17.42 -2.71 0.98
C PRO A 128 -16.31 -1.81 1.54
N LYS A 129 -15.07 -2.29 1.55
CA LYS A 129 -13.91 -1.60 2.10
C LYS A 129 -12.70 -1.83 1.21
N LEU A 130 -11.86 -0.80 1.14
CA LEU A 130 -10.54 -0.84 0.55
C LEU A 130 -9.55 -0.29 1.58
N TYR A 131 -8.43 -0.98 1.75
CA TYR A 131 -7.39 -0.65 2.70
C TYR A 131 -6.13 -0.27 1.94
N ILE A 132 -5.62 0.93 2.22
CA ILE A 132 -4.29 1.38 1.81
C ILE A 132 -3.42 1.26 3.05
N THR A 133 -2.46 0.36 3.05
CA THR A 133 -1.60 0.07 4.20
C THR A 133 -0.16 0.33 3.83
N LEU A 134 0.53 1.15 4.61
CA LEU A 134 1.94 1.45 4.48
C LEU A 134 2.69 0.86 5.67
N PHE A 135 3.62 -0.04 5.38
CA PHE A 135 4.61 -0.54 6.32
C PHE A 135 5.88 0.27 6.18
N VAL A 136 6.46 0.72 7.28
CA VAL A 136 7.69 1.51 7.30
C VAL A 136 8.70 0.82 8.20
N HIS A 137 9.90 0.59 7.67
CA HIS A 137 11.00 -0.11 8.32
C HIS A 137 12.25 0.78 8.35
N GLY A 138 12.89 0.90 9.50
CA GLY A 138 14.11 1.68 9.70
C GLY A 138 14.79 1.30 11.01
N ASP A 139 15.64 2.17 11.54
CA ASP A 139 16.28 1.95 12.84
C ASP A 139 15.30 2.17 14.00
N ALA A 140 15.57 1.52 15.14
CA ALA A 140 14.75 1.61 16.33
C ALA A 140 14.55 3.05 16.81
N ASN A 141 13.29 3.43 17.08
CA ASN A 141 12.88 4.76 17.53
C ASN A 141 13.24 5.91 16.57
N ASP A 142 13.51 5.61 15.29
CA ASP A 142 13.79 6.64 14.31
C ASP A 142 12.51 7.43 13.92
N VAL A 143 12.72 8.58 13.30
CA VAL A 143 11.65 9.41 12.75
C VAL A 143 11.90 9.60 11.26
N ILE A 144 10.92 9.19 10.46
CA ILE A 144 10.85 9.49 9.04
C ILE A 144 10.09 10.80 8.87
N ASN A 145 10.69 11.77 8.20
CA ASN A 145 10.13 13.09 7.97
C ASN A 145 9.66 13.26 6.52
N ASP A 146 8.60 14.04 6.35
CA ASP A 146 8.07 14.51 5.07
C ASP A 146 7.69 13.37 4.12
N TYR A 147 7.10 12.29 4.64
CA TYR A 147 6.67 11.17 3.80
C TYR A 147 5.34 11.48 3.13
N ALA A 148 5.31 11.44 1.79
CA ALA A 148 4.11 11.69 1.01
C ALA A 148 4.01 10.73 -0.19
N ILE A 149 2.91 9.99 -0.25
CA ILE A 149 2.55 9.10 -1.36
C ILE A 149 1.06 9.20 -1.67
N SER A 150 0.74 9.28 -2.96
CA SER A 150 -0.61 9.27 -3.49
C SER A 150 -0.91 7.95 -4.17
N VAL A 151 -2.15 7.50 -4.04
CA VAL A 151 -2.68 6.26 -4.61
C VAL A 151 -3.93 6.57 -5.41
N TYR A 152 -3.92 6.15 -6.67
CA TYR A 152 -5.07 6.17 -7.56
C TYR A 152 -5.62 4.76 -7.73
N CYS A 153 -6.93 4.60 -7.58
CA CYS A 153 -7.63 3.36 -7.89
C CYS A 153 -8.85 3.62 -8.78
N ALA A 154 -8.98 2.87 -9.87
CA ALA A 154 -10.19 2.79 -10.67
C ALA A 154 -10.90 1.47 -10.37
N ILE A 155 -12.09 1.55 -9.78
CA ILE A 155 -12.86 0.39 -9.34
C ILE A 155 -14.17 0.31 -10.11
N GLU A 156 -14.43 -0.84 -10.72
CA GLU A 156 -15.73 -1.17 -11.26
C GLU A 156 -16.64 -1.69 -10.15
N ALA A 157 -17.84 -1.12 -10.04
CA ALA A 157 -18.88 -1.58 -9.13
C ALA A 157 -20.09 -2.13 -9.92
N LYS A 158 -20.51 -3.35 -9.59
CA LYS A 158 -21.68 -4.01 -10.20
C LYS A 158 -22.64 -4.48 -9.11
N LYS A 159 -23.93 -4.18 -9.28
CA LYS A 159 -24.97 -4.69 -8.38
C LYS A 159 -25.00 -6.22 -8.46
N VAL A 160 -25.06 -6.85 -7.30
CA VAL A 160 -25.20 -8.31 -7.18
C VAL A 160 -26.65 -8.61 -6.80
N SER A 161 -27.24 -9.66 -7.36
CA SER A 161 -28.54 -10.11 -6.90
C SER A 161 -28.41 -10.65 -5.48
N LEU A 162 -29.23 -10.16 -4.56
CA LEU A 162 -29.46 -10.86 -3.30
C LEU A 162 -30.14 -12.18 -3.68
N ILE A 163 -29.50 -13.31 -3.41
CA ILE A 163 -30.20 -14.60 -3.47
C ILE A 163 -31.17 -14.57 -2.29
N GLN A 164 -32.48 -14.50 -2.57
CA GLN A 164 -33.49 -14.81 -1.58
C GLN A 164 -33.38 -16.32 -1.30
N VAL A 165 -32.88 -16.67 -0.11
CA VAL A 165 -32.97 -18.02 0.45
C VAL A 165 -34.35 -18.20 1.05
#